data_AF-A0A7S0B9T7-F1
#
_entry.id   AF-A0A7S0B9T7-F1
#
_cell.length_a   1.000
_cell.length_b   1.000
_cell.length_c   1.000
_cell.angle_alpha   90.00
_cell.angle_beta   90.00
_cell.angle_gamma   90.00
#
_symmetry.space_group_name_H-M   'P 1'
#
loop_
_entity.id
_entity.type
_entity.pdbx_description
1 polymer ?
#
loop_
_entity_poly.entity_id
_entity_poly.type
_entity_poly.pdbx_seq_one_letter_code
_entity_poly.pdbx_strand_id
1 'polypeptide(L)'
;AALDVWILEERAHYVASLNLNSVLHQAAARTFLGDIIGTLQLPPSWILSRDEQRRPYFANTTTCTTSWAHPLEPALHELAQALQECLELQPGERYARVLALHTAWAKEAEAELAKWGCVSGEGSM
;
A
#
# COMPACT_ATOMS: atom_id res chain seq x y z
N ALA A 1 -13.99 -18.29 -5.98
CA ALA A 1 -13.66 -16.86 -6.00
C ALA A 1 -13.56 -16.37 -4.56
N ALA A 2 -12.35 -16.37 -3.99
CA ALA A 2 -11.95 -15.74 -2.71
C ALA A 2 -10.49 -16.15 -2.38
N LEU A 3 -9.55 -15.87 -3.28
CA LEU A 3 -8.12 -16.23 -3.08
C LEU A 3 -7.23 -15.03 -2.72
N ASP A 4 -7.74 -13.80 -2.80
CA ASP A 4 -6.98 -12.56 -2.57
C ASP A 4 -7.10 -12.01 -1.13
N VAL A 5 -7.53 -12.83 -0.18
CA VAL A 5 -7.70 -12.39 1.22
C VAL A 5 -6.49 -12.79 2.04
N TRP A 6 -5.65 -11.81 2.35
CA TRP A 6 -4.63 -11.91 3.38
C TRP A 6 -5.22 -12.44 4.69
N ILE A 7 -4.63 -13.47 5.31
CA ILE A 7 -4.99 -13.81 6.70
C ILE A 7 -4.30 -12.85 7.67
N LEU A 8 -4.90 -12.64 8.85
CA LEU A 8 -4.40 -11.68 9.84
C LEU A 8 -2.93 -11.91 10.21
N GLU A 9 -2.53 -13.17 10.36
CA GLU A 9 -1.16 -13.57 10.70
C GLU A 9 -0.16 -13.24 9.58
N GLU A 10 -0.54 -13.45 8.31
CA GLU A 10 0.28 -13.08 7.15
C GLU A 10 0.53 -11.57 7.10
N ARG A 11 -0.50 -10.76 7.38
CA ARG A 11 -0.37 -9.30 7.41
C ARG A 11 0.63 -8.87 8.48
N ALA A 12 0.53 -9.45 9.68
CA ALA A 12 1.45 -9.14 10.78
C ALA A 12 2.90 -9.54 10.47
N HIS A 13 3.11 -10.73 9.89
CA HIS A 13 4.43 -11.18 9.47
C HIS A 13 5.00 -10.32 8.34
N TYR A 14 4.20 -9.97 7.34
CA TYR A 14 4.63 -9.13 6.24
C TYR A 14 5.00 -7.72 6.71
N VAL A 15 4.16 -7.08 7.54
CA VAL A 15 4.46 -5.78 8.17
C VAL A 15 5.76 -5.83 8.97
N ALA A 16 6.03 -6.94 9.69
CA ALA A 16 7.29 -7.11 10.41
C ALA A 16 8.50 -7.22 9.48
N SER A 17 8.33 -7.75 8.26
CA SER A 17 9.41 -7.89 7.28
C SER A 17 9.81 -6.58 6.59
N LEU A 18 8.96 -5.54 6.63
CA LEU A 18 9.22 -4.24 5.99
C LEU A 18 10.34 -3.43 6.66
N ASN A 19 10.94 -3.90 7.76
CA ASN A 19 12.05 -3.24 8.47
C ASN A 19 11.78 -1.76 8.87
N LEU A 20 10.52 -1.39 9.04
CA LEU A 20 10.07 -0.05 9.46
C LEU A 20 10.28 0.19 10.97
N ASN A 21 11.48 -0.11 11.48
CA ASN A 21 11.78 -0.29 12.91
C ASN A 21 11.39 0.90 13.81
N SER A 22 11.39 2.15 13.31
CA SER A 22 10.94 3.33 14.04
C SER A 22 9.42 3.37 14.25
N VAL A 23 8.66 3.07 13.20
CA VAL A 23 7.18 3.11 13.18
C VAL A 23 6.59 1.86 13.83
N LEU A 24 7.24 0.72 13.63
CA LEU A 24 6.81 -0.57 14.17
C LEU A 24 7.02 -0.68 15.70
N HIS A 25 7.71 0.24 16.37
CA HIS A 25 7.76 0.20 17.84
C HIS A 25 6.38 0.45 18.48
N GLN A 26 5.50 1.18 17.79
CA GLN A 26 4.15 1.45 18.27
C GLN A 26 3.19 0.35 17.80
N ALA A 27 2.62 -0.39 18.77
CA ALA A 27 1.68 -1.47 18.47
C ALA A 27 0.47 -1.01 17.63
N ALA A 28 -0.04 0.21 17.88
CA ALA A 28 -1.14 0.78 17.12
C ALA A 28 -0.78 1.02 15.64
N ALA A 29 0.44 1.52 15.37
CA ALA A 29 0.91 1.76 14.00
C ALA A 29 1.10 0.45 13.22
N ARG A 30 1.58 -0.61 13.89
CA ARG A 30 1.69 -1.96 13.31
C ARG A 30 0.34 -2.52 12.90
N THR A 31 -0.64 -2.45 13.79
CA THR A 31 -2.01 -2.91 13.50
C THR A 31 -2.60 -2.13 12.35
N PHE A 32 -2.46 -0.80 12.36
CA PHE A 32 -2.95 0.06 11.29
C PHE A 32 -2.36 -0.29 9.91
N LEU A 33 -1.04 -0.49 9.81
CA LEU A 33 -0.40 -0.91 8.57
C LEU A 33 -0.89 -2.31 8.12
N GLY A 34 -1.07 -3.24 9.06
CA GLY A 34 -1.62 -4.56 8.78
C GLY A 34 -3.05 -4.50 8.25
N ASP A 35 -3.89 -3.62 8.81
CA ASP A 35 -5.26 -3.40 8.35
C ASP A 35 -5.28 -2.79 6.96
N ILE A 36 -4.42 -1.81 6.67
CA ILE A 36 -4.29 -1.21 5.34
C ILE A 36 -3.89 -2.28 4.31
N ILE A 37 -2.85 -3.08 4.56
CA ILE A 37 -2.44 -4.14 3.63
C ILE A 37 -3.57 -5.12 3.36
N GLY A 38 -4.40 -5.39 4.38
CA GLY A 38 -5.59 -6.23 4.23
C GLY A 38 -6.72 -5.64 3.39
N THR A 39 -6.77 -4.31 3.21
CA THR A 39 -7.78 -3.61 2.39
C THR A 39 -7.26 -3.17 1.03
N LEU A 40 -5.93 -3.11 0.85
CA LEU A 40 -5.31 -2.77 -0.42
C LEU A 40 -5.68 -3.80 -1.49
N GLN A 41 -6.26 -3.32 -2.58
CA GLN A 41 -6.51 -4.13 -3.75
C GLN A 41 -5.22 -4.25 -4.56
N LEU A 42 -4.87 -5.48 -4.93
CA LEU A 42 -3.77 -5.71 -5.86
C LEU A 42 -4.11 -5.10 -7.23
N PRO A 43 -3.12 -4.58 -7.97
CA PRO A 43 -3.36 -4.16 -9.34
C PRO A 43 -3.85 -5.36 -10.18
N PRO A 44 -4.63 -5.14 -11.26
CA PRO A 44 -5.34 -6.21 -11.98
C PRO A 44 -4.46 -7.35 -12.50
N SER A 45 -3.18 -7.08 -12.80
CA SER A 45 -2.22 -8.08 -13.29
C SER A 45 -1.53 -8.87 -12.17
N TRP A 46 -1.82 -8.57 -10.90
CA TRP A 46 -1.18 -9.19 -9.75
C TRP A 46 -2.17 -10.03 -8.94
N ILE A 47 -1.72 -11.22 -8.52
CA ILE A 47 -2.48 -12.13 -7.66
C ILE A 47 -1.68 -12.48 -6.42
N LEU A 48 -2.37 -12.68 -5.30
CA LEU A 48 -1.79 -13.26 -4.11
C LEU A 48 -1.79 -14.79 -4.25
N SER A 49 -0.66 -15.42 -3.97
CA SER A 49 -0.50 -16.86 -3.98
C SER A 49 0.33 -17.32 -2.80
N ARG A 50 0.35 -18.63 -2.53
CA ARG A 50 1.09 -19.22 -1.41
C ARG A 50 2.02 -20.31 -1.90
N ASP A 51 3.23 -20.34 -1.39
CA ASP A 51 4.19 -21.41 -1.70
C ASP A 51 3.83 -22.71 -0.95
N GLU A 52 4.63 -23.77 -1.16
CA GLU A 52 4.45 -25.05 -0.47
C GLU A 52 4.56 -24.94 1.06
N GLN A 53 5.20 -23.88 1.55
CA GLN A 53 5.38 -23.56 2.96
C GLN A 53 4.30 -22.59 3.48
N ARG A 54 3.26 -22.34 2.68
CA ARG A 54 2.16 -21.39 2.95
C ARG A 54 2.59 -19.94 3.15
N ARG A 55 3.74 -19.54 2.62
CA ARG A 55 4.18 -18.14 2.64
C ARG A 55 3.53 -17.37 1.50
N PRO A 56 2.95 -16.19 1.77
CA PRO A 56 2.35 -15.37 0.73
C PRO A 56 3.41 -14.84 -0.22
N TYR A 57 3.14 -14.90 -1.52
CA TYR A 57 3.92 -14.27 -2.59
C TYR A 57 2.99 -13.68 -3.64
N PHE A 58 3.49 -12.72 -4.41
CA PHE A 58 2.75 -12.01 -5.45
C PHE A 58 3.19 -12.48 -6.82
N ALA A 59 2.25 -12.94 -7.63
CA ALA A 59 2.48 -13.36 -9.00
C ALA A 59 1.89 -12.31 -9.96
N ASN A 60 2.69 -11.86 -10.92
CA ASN A 60 2.21 -11.04 -12.03
C ASN A 60 1.82 -11.95 -13.20
N THR A 61 0.55 -11.95 -13.57
CA THR A 61 -0.03 -12.81 -14.62
C THR A 61 0.30 -12.32 -16.02
N THR A 62 0.69 -11.05 -16.18
CA THR A 62 1.04 -10.45 -17.48
C THR A 62 2.51 -10.67 -17.83
N THR A 63 3.41 -10.50 -16.86
CA THR A 63 4.87 -10.65 -17.06
C THR A 63 5.40 -12.03 -16.65
N CYS A 64 4.54 -12.89 -16.09
CA CYS A 64 4.91 -14.19 -15.53
C CYS A 64 6.03 -14.11 -14.48
N THR A 65 6.10 -13.00 -13.74
CA THR A 65 7.09 -12.79 -12.68
C THR A 65 6.48 -13.04 -11.31
N THR A 66 7.31 -13.45 -10.34
CA THR A 66 6.92 -13.59 -8.94
C THR A 66 7.77 -12.69 -8.05
N SER A 67 7.19 -12.24 -6.95
CA SER A 67 7.84 -11.36 -5.99
C SER A 67 7.36 -11.67 -4.58
N TRP A 68 8.25 -11.52 -3.60
CA TRP A 68 7.89 -11.54 -2.17
C TRP A 68 7.44 -10.16 -1.66
N ALA A 69 7.80 -9.11 -2.40
CA ALA A 69 7.40 -7.73 -2.14
C ALA A 69 6.03 -7.44 -2.75
N HIS A 70 5.15 -6.78 -2.00
CA HIS A 70 3.86 -6.32 -2.47
C HIS A 70 4.04 -5.27 -3.58
N PRO A 71 3.25 -5.28 -4.65
CA PRO A 71 3.41 -4.31 -5.75
C PRO A 71 3.25 -2.84 -5.31
N LEU A 72 2.52 -2.62 -4.21
CA LEU A 72 2.34 -1.29 -3.57
C LEU A 72 3.25 -1.08 -2.35
N GLU A 73 4.30 -1.88 -2.18
CA GLU A 73 5.27 -1.74 -1.09
C GLU A 73 5.92 -0.34 -1.00
N PRO A 74 6.26 0.34 -2.12
CA PRO A 74 6.75 1.72 -2.04
C PRO A 74 5.74 2.69 -1.41
N ALA A 75 4.46 2.61 -1.79
CA ALA A 75 3.40 3.44 -1.22
C ALA A 75 3.17 3.14 0.27
N LEU A 76 3.31 1.87 0.67
CA LEU A 76 3.25 1.49 2.09
C LEU A 76 4.39 2.11 2.91
N HIS A 77 5.60 2.18 2.36
CA HIS A 77 6.72 2.86 3.00
C HIS A 77 6.48 4.36 3.15
N GLU A 78 6.00 5.03 2.10
CA GLU A 78 5.66 6.46 2.15
C GLU A 78 4.58 6.74 3.21
N LEU A 79 3.54 5.90 3.28
CA LEU A 79 2.49 6.00 4.28
C LEU A 79 3.01 5.77 5.70
N ALA A 80 3.88 4.77 5.89
CA ALA A 80 4.50 4.51 7.19
C ALA A 80 5.36 5.70 7.65
N GLN A 81 6.13 6.31 6.76
CA GLN A 81 6.91 7.50 7.06
C GLN A 81 6.02 8.69 7.43
N ALA A 82 4.97 8.95 6.65
CA ALA A 82 4.01 10.01 6.94
C ALA A 82 3.31 9.81 8.29
N LEU A 83 2.97 8.55 8.64
CA LEU A 83 2.43 8.19 9.94
C LEU A 83 3.43 8.49 11.07
N GLN A 84 4.71 8.18 10.88
CA GLN A 84 5.76 8.49 11.84
C GLN A 84 5.83 9.99 12.13
N GLU A 85 5.92 10.81 11.08
CA GLU A 85 5.97 12.27 11.19
C GLU A 85 4.74 12.79 11.95
N CYS A 86 3.55 12.27 11.65
CA CYS A 86 2.32 12.65 12.35
C CYS A 86 2.34 12.26 13.83
N LEU A 87 2.98 11.16 14.19
CA LEU A 87 3.07 10.71 15.58
C LEU A 87 4.08 11.54 16.40
N GLU A 88 5.14 12.03 15.75
CA GLU A 88 6.14 12.92 16.36
C GLU A 88 5.60 14.36 16.58
N LEU A 89 4.62 14.79 15.78
CA LEU A 89 3.95 16.08 15.95
C LEU A 89 3.05 16.15 17.20
N GLN A 90 2.80 17.37 17.67
CA GLN A 90 1.86 17.63 18.76
C GLN A 90 0.44 17.19 18.35
N PRO A 91 -0.38 16.63 19.26
CA PRO A 91 -1.72 16.14 18.94
C PRO A 91 -2.62 17.14 18.20
N GLY A 92 -2.50 18.44 18.49
CA GLY A 92 -3.28 19.49 17.82
C GLY A 92 -2.89 19.76 16.36
N GLU A 93 -1.67 19.40 15.96
CA GLU A 93 -1.14 19.63 14.61
C GLU A 93 -1.34 18.43 13.67
N ARG A 94 -1.55 17.23 14.26
CA ARG A 94 -1.67 15.98 13.50
C ARG A 94 -2.79 16.02 12.48
N TYR A 95 -3.95 16.55 12.85
CA TYR A 95 -5.10 16.64 11.94
C TYR A 95 -4.80 17.53 10.73
N ALA A 96 -4.22 18.71 10.97
CA ALA A 96 -3.84 19.63 9.90
C ALA A 96 -2.79 19.00 8.96
N ARG A 97 -1.82 18.27 9.53
CA ARG A 97 -0.80 17.57 8.74
C ARG A 97 -1.40 16.46 7.87
N VAL A 98 -2.26 15.62 8.43
CA VAL A 98 -2.94 14.54 7.69
C VAL A 98 -3.81 15.11 6.57
N LEU A 99 -4.55 16.19 6.84
CA LEU A 99 -5.38 16.85 5.83
C LEU A 99 -4.54 17.43 4.69
N ALA A 100 -3.40 18.05 5.01
CA ALA A 100 -2.48 18.59 4.01
C ALA A 100 -1.90 17.48 3.12
N LEU A 101 -1.48 16.36 3.72
CA LEU A 101 -0.98 15.19 2.99
C LEU A 101 -2.06 14.60 2.08
N HIS A 102 -3.27 14.38 2.60
CA HIS A 102 -4.40 13.90 1.81
C HIS A 102 -4.68 14.81 0.61
N THR A 103 -4.70 16.13 0.84
CA THR A 103 -4.97 17.11 -0.23
C THR A 103 -3.88 17.10 -1.29
N ALA A 104 -2.61 17.00 -0.89
CA ALA A 104 -1.48 16.93 -1.80
C ALA A 104 -1.53 15.66 -2.66
N TRP A 105 -1.67 14.49 -2.04
CA TRP A 105 -1.73 13.21 -2.76
C TRP A 105 -2.98 13.08 -3.64
N ALA A 106 -4.13 13.61 -3.21
CA ALA A 106 -5.33 13.63 -4.04
C ALA A 106 -5.14 14.48 -5.31
N LYS A 107 -4.50 15.65 -5.17
CA LYS A 107 -4.19 16.53 -6.30
C LYS A 107 -3.17 15.91 -7.25
N GLU A 108 -2.14 15.26 -6.72
CA GLU A 108 -1.16 14.49 -7.50
C GLU A 108 -1.87 13.39 -8.30
N ALA A 109 -2.74 12.61 -7.65
CA ALA A 109 -3.49 11.54 -8.28
C ALA A 109 -4.45 12.05 -9.37
N GLU A 110 -5.15 13.16 -9.14
CA GLU A 110 -6.00 13.80 -10.15
C GLU A 110 -5.19 14.27 -11.36
N ALA A 111 -4.03 14.90 -11.12
CA ALA A 111 -3.14 15.34 -12.19
C ALA A 111 -2.61 14.16 -13.02
N GLU A 112 -2.24 13.05 -12.37
CA GLU A 112 -1.86 11.82 -13.06
C GLU A 112 -3.02 11.27 -13.89
N LEU A 113 -4.21 11.10 -13.30
CA LEU A 113 -5.40 10.61 -14.02
C LEU A 113 -5.76 11.49 -15.22
N ALA A 114 -5.64 12.81 -15.10
CA ALA A 114 -5.89 13.75 -16.19
C ALA A 114 -4.92 13.55 -17.37
N LYS A 115 -3.64 13.22 -17.11
CA LYS A 115 -2.65 12.93 -18.16
C LYS A 115 -3.08 11.74 -19.02
N TRP A 116 -3.58 10.69 -18.39
CA TRP A 116 -4.03 9.47 -19.09
C TRP A 116 -5.42 9.62 -19.72
N GLY A 117 -6.29 10.46 -19.12
CA GLY A 117 -7.61 10.77 -19.65
C GLY A 117 -7.59 11.52 -20.99
N CYS A 118 -6.58 12.38 -21.21
CA CYS A 118 -6.41 13.09 -22.49
C CYS A 118 -6.02 12.14 -23.65
N VAL A 119 -5.25 11.09 -23.36
CA VAL A 119 -4.74 10.15 -24.39
C VAL A 119 -5.83 9.21 -24.93
N SER A 120 -6.89 8.96 -24.15
CA SER A 120 -7.97 8.06 -24.56
C SER A 120 -8.97 8.68 -25.56
N GLY A 121 -8.77 9.95 -25.96
CA GLY A 121 -9.60 10.66 -26.94
C GLY A 121 -9.12 10.54 -28.40
N GLU A 122 -7.91 10.03 -28.65
CA GLU A 122 -7.30 9.97 -29.98
C GLU A 122 -7.26 8.52 -30.50
N GLY A 123 -8.44 7.96 -30.78
CA GLY A 123 -8.56 6.57 -31.25
C GLY A 123 -9.91 6.27 -31.89
N SER A 124 -10.46 7.22 -32.64
CA SER A 124 -11.54 6.97 -33.60
C SER A 124 -11.18 7.63 -34.91
N MET A 125 -10.57 6.84 -35.80
CA MET A 125 -10.62 7.09 -37.24
C MET A 125 -10.61 5.76 -37.98
#